data_AF-A0A9E1VFS3-F1
#
_entry.id   AF-A0A9E1VFS3-F1
#
_cell.length_a   1.000
_cell.length_b   1.000
_cell.length_c   1.000
_cell.angle_alpha   90.00
_cell.angle_beta   90.00
_cell.angle_gamma   90.00
#
_symmetry.space_group_name_H-M   'P 1'
#
loop_
_entity.id
_entity.type
_entity.pdbx_description
1 polymer ?
#
loop_
_entity_poly.entity_id
_entity_poly.type
_entity_poly.pdbx_seq_one_letter_code
_entity_poly.pdbx_strand_id
1 'polypeptide(L)'
;MEIVATAMKEFATNQDLEADVSLEDKIIKSNTNIPMILVDENGNIGANSYLNLDPVKAKDPAFLLKQLEIMKEQNSPIEINFAKNRTQYIYYRNSDLLNKLSYYPLTLILILTLFLAVIYMMFTSSKVAEQNKLWTGMAKETAHQIGTPLSSLLGWIAILKMENVDDKYVVEIEKDVHRLNTIANRFSKI
;
A
#
# COMPACT_ATOMS: atom_id res chain seq x y z
N MET A 1 28.92 -2.55 7.97
CA MET A 1 28.67 -3.25 9.25
C MET A 1 29.81 -4.21 9.55
N GLU A 2 30.24 -4.97 8.54
CA GLU A 2 31.51 -5.71 8.53
C GLU A 2 32.70 -4.89 9.07
N ILE A 3 32.88 -3.63 8.65
CA ILE A 3 33.98 -2.76 9.13
C ILE A 3 34.10 -2.70 10.67
N VAL A 4 32.99 -2.61 11.40
CA VAL A 4 33.03 -2.54 12.86
C VAL A 4 33.38 -3.89 13.47
N ALA A 5 32.83 -4.97 12.92
CA ALA A 5 33.09 -6.31 13.39
C ALA A 5 34.55 -6.72 13.07
N THR A 6 35.11 -6.30 11.94
CA THR A 6 36.53 -6.44 11.60
C THR A 6 37.42 -5.61 12.54
N ALA A 7 37.05 -4.36 12.85
CA ALA A 7 37.77 -3.56 13.83
C ALA A 7 37.80 -4.24 15.22
N MET A 8 36.71 -4.88 15.64
CA MET A 8 36.68 -5.69 16.88
C MET A 8 37.62 -6.90 16.82
N LYS A 9 37.70 -7.56 15.66
CA LYS A 9 38.63 -8.68 15.46
C LYS A 9 40.08 -8.24 15.57
N GLU A 10 40.46 -7.18 14.85
CA GLU A 10 41.82 -6.66 14.88
C GLU A 10 42.19 -6.17 16.29
N PHE A 11 41.28 -5.44 16.96
CA PHE A 11 41.46 -4.99 18.34
C PHE A 11 41.68 -6.15 19.31
N ALA A 12 40.93 -7.24 19.18
CA ALA A 12 41.02 -8.37 20.10
C ALA A 12 42.12 -9.39 19.76
N THR A 13 42.63 -9.39 18.52
CA THR A 13 43.70 -10.30 18.06
C THR A 13 45.08 -9.69 18.25
N ASN A 14 45.18 -8.36 18.34
CA ASN A 14 46.45 -7.69 18.55
C ASN A 14 47.03 -8.01 19.94
N GLN A 15 48.21 -8.66 19.95
CA GLN A 15 48.92 -9.07 21.17
C GLN A 15 50.06 -8.10 21.53
N ASP A 16 50.33 -7.11 20.68
CA ASP A 16 51.34 -6.08 20.92
C ASP A 16 50.75 -4.96 21.78
N LEU A 17 51.30 -4.80 22.99
CA LEU A 17 50.86 -3.79 23.96
C LEU A 17 51.29 -2.37 23.55
N GLU A 18 52.23 -2.24 22.61
CA GLU A 18 52.72 -0.95 22.09
C GLU A 18 52.08 -0.58 20.75
N ALA A 19 51.18 -1.43 20.21
CA ALA A 19 50.51 -1.14 18.96
C ALA A 19 49.47 0.00 19.13
N ASP A 20 49.48 0.93 18.18
CA ASP A 20 48.47 1.99 18.11
C ASP A 20 47.13 1.41 17.66
N VAL A 21 46.22 1.22 18.62
CA VAL A 21 44.84 0.72 18.40
C VAL A 21 43.79 1.84 18.39
N SER A 22 44.22 3.09 18.20
CA SER A 22 43.34 4.27 18.31
C SER A 22 42.23 4.30 17.24
N LEU A 23 42.48 3.73 16.06
CA LEU A 23 41.51 3.68 14.97
C LEU A 23 40.41 2.67 15.25
N GLU A 24 40.77 1.47 15.69
CA GLU A 24 39.87 0.39 16.03
C GLU A 24 38.98 0.80 17.21
N ASP A 25 39.56 1.38 18.25
CA ASP A 25 38.83 1.92 19.40
C ASP A 25 37.83 3.00 18.98
N LYS A 26 38.22 3.91 18.07
CA LYS A 26 37.33 4.94 17.53
C LYS A 26 36.19 4.35 16.72
N ILE A 27 36.45 3.35 15.88
CA ILE A 27 35.43 2.66 15.07
C ILE A 27 34.44 1.94 15.98
N ILE A 28 34.93 1.19 16.97
CA ILE A 28 34.11 0.44 17.93
C ILE A 28 33.25 1.39 18.76
N LYS A 29 33.83 2.45 19.34
CA LYS A 29 33.10 3.45 20.13
C LYS A 29 32.08 4.23 19.31
N SER A 30 32.35 4.45 18.03
CA SER A 30 31.39 5.12 17.13
C SER A 30 30.18 4.24 16.79
N ASN A 31 30.25 2.92 17.01
CA ASN A 31 29.15 2.02 16.73
C ASN A 31 28.07 2.05 17.81
N THR A 32 26.99 2.76 17.52
CA THR A 32 25.81 2.88 18.40
C THR A 32 24.60 2.09 17.93
N ASN A 33 24.63 1.53 16.71
CA ASN A 33 23.42 1.07 16.03
C ASN A 33 23.52 -0.33 15.40
N ILE A 34 24.71 -0.94 15.36
CA ILE A 34 24.89 -2.29 14.81
C ILE A 34 24.81 -3.27 15.97
N PRO A 35 23.76 -4.11 16.04
CA PRO A 35 23.60 -5.06 17.11
C PRO A 35 24.57 -6.23 16.95
N MET A 36 25.20 -6.63 18.04
CA MET A 36 26.21 -7.70 18.06
C MET A 36 26.03 -8.58 19.30
N ILE A 37 26.33 -9.88 19.16
CA ILE A 37 26.36 -10.86 20.25
C ILE A 37 27.69 -11.60 20.18
N LEU A 38 28.36 -11.69 21.33
CA LEU A 38 29.59 -12.47 21.51
C LEU A 38 29.21 -13.85 22.05
N VAL A 39 29.73 -14.89 21.40
CA VAL A 39 29.46 -16.29 21.71
C VAL A 39 30.79 -17.01 21.94
N ASP A 40 30.84 -17.88 22.94
CA ASP A 40 32.02 -18.71 23.22
C ASP A 40 32.15 -19.91 22.24
N GLU A 41 33.24 -20.68 22.34
CA GLU A 41 33.47 -21.89 21.53
C GLU A 41 32.35 -22.94 21.65
N ASN A 42 31.63 -22.95 22.78
CA ASN A 42 30.58 -23.91 23.08
C ASN A 42 29.19 -23.41 22.65
N GLY A 43 29.10 -22.23 22.03
CA GLY A 43 27.83 -21.65 21.61
C GLY A 43 27.07 -20.91 22.71
N ASN A 44 27.67 -20.69 23.89
CA ASN A 44 27.03 -19.98 24.99
C ASN A 44 27.23 -18.47 24.86
N ILE A 45 26.16 -17.74 25.22
CA ILE A 45 26.16 -16.28 25.31
C ILE A 45 26.49 -15.91 26.76
N GLY A 46 27.60 -15.22 26.98
CA GLY A 46 27.98 -14.74 28.31
C GLY A 46 27.04 -13.64 28.84
N ALA A 47 27.03 -13.44 30.15
CA ALA A 47 26.29 -12.33 30.75
C ALA A 47 26.88 -10.99 30.25
N ASN A 48 26.04 -10.13 29.68
CA ASN A 48 26.42 -8.86 29.03
C ASN A 48 27.29 -9.00 27.77
N SER A 49 27.32 -10.17 27.13
CA SER A 49 28.01 -10.40 25.86
C SER A 49 27.21 -9.93 24.65
N TYR A 50 26.60 -8.75 24.73
CA TYR A 50 25.83 -8.15 23.63
C TYR A 50 26.03 -6.63 23.55
N LEU A 51 25.98 -6.09 22.34
CA LEU A 51 26.10 -4.65 22.06
C LEU A 51 24.93 -4.17 21.21
N ASN A 52 24.48 -2.93 21.47
CA ASN A 52 23.44 -2.23 20.70
C ASN A 52 22.14 -3.04 20.54
N LEU A 53 21.81 -3.86 21.53
CA LEU A 53 20.50 -4.48 21.70
C LEU A 53 19.71 -3.74 22.78
N ASP A 54 18.39 -3.83 22.69
CA ASP A 54 17.47 -3.29 23.69
C ASP A 54 17.80 -3.89 25.07
N PRO A 55 18.26 -3.09 26.05
CA PRO A 55 18.75 -3.59 27.33
C PRO A 55 17.64 -4.18 28.20
N VAL A 56 16.37 -3.88 27.92
CA VAL A 56 15.23 -4.49 28.62
C VAL A 56 14.98 -5.89 28.08
N LYS A 57 15.00 -6.04 26.75
CA LYS A 57 14.75 -7.33 26.08
C LYS A 57 15.95 -8.27 26.15
N ALA A 58 17.16 -7.74 26.12
CA ALA A 58 18.40 -8.52 26.20
C ALA A 58 18.61 -9.22 27.56
N LYS A 59 17.81 -8.89 28.58
CA LYS A 59 17.77 -9.65 29.85
C LYS A 59 17.09 -11.01 29.71
N ASP A 60 16.26 -11.19 28.68
CA ASP A 60 15.60 -12.45 28.39
C ASP A 60 16.52 -13.34 27.54
N PRO A 61 16.96 -14.52 28.06
CA PRO A 61 17.78 -15.45 27.29
C PRO A 61 17.10 -15.92 25.99
N ALA A 62 15.78 -16.05 25.98
CA ALA A 62 15.05 -16.49 24.79
C ALA A 62 15.10 -15.43 23.67
N PHE A 63 15.07 -14.14 24.04
CA PHE A 63 15.26 -13.04 23.10
C PHE A 63 16.67 -13.05 22.50
N LEU A 64 17.71 -13.25 23.31
CA LEU A 64 19.09 -13.32 22.83
C LEU A 64 19.32 -14.49 21.86
N LEU A 65 18.78 -15.67 22.18
CA LEU A 65 18.86 -16.83 21.28
C LEU A 65 18.16 -16.56 19.95
N LYS A 66 16.97 -15.95 19.98
CA LYS A 66 16.25 -15.56 18.75
C LYS A 66 17.05 -14.56 17.92
N GLN A 67 17.70 -13.60 18.56
CA GLN A 67 18.53 -12.62 17.85
C GLN A 67 19.79 -13.25 17.27
N LEU A 68 20.39 -14.20 17.98
CA LEU A 68 21.55 -14.95 17.51
C LEU A 68 21.22 -15.74 16.23
N GLU A 69 20.06 -16.41 16.18
CA GLU A 69 19.61 -17.12 14.97
C GLU A 69 19.41 -16.16 13.79
N ILE A 70 18.79 -14.99 14.02
CA ILE A 70 18.65 -13.95 12.97
C ILE A 70 20.04 -13.47 12.49
N MET A 71 21.00 -13.30 13.40
CA MET A 71 22.35 -12.87 13.04
C MET A 71 23.08 -13.94 12.22
N LYS A 72 22.95 -15.22 12.59
CA LYS A 72 23.51 -16.37 11.85
C LYS A 72 22.96 -16.45 10.42
N GLU A 73 21.68 -16.16 10.22
CA GLU A 73 21.06 -16.18 8.89
C GLU A 73 21.53 -15.00 8.01
N GLN A 74 21.84 -13.84 8.61
CA GLN A 74 22.19 -12.63 7.87
C GLN A 74 23.66 -12.54 7.49
N ASN A 75 24.58 -12.93 8.37
CA ASN A 75 26.01 -12.78 8.15
C ASN A 75 26.80 -13.95 8.75
N SER A 76 27.93 -14.28 8.13
CA SER A 76 28.91 -15.21 8.71
C SER A 76 29.51 -14.61 9.99
N PRO A 77 29.72 -15.42 11.05
CA PRO A 77 30.35 -14.94 12.28
C PRO A 77 31.79 -14.52 12.04
N ILE A 78 32.26 -13.57 12.85
CA ILE A 78 33.67 -13.19 12.89
C ILE A 78 34.35 -13.93 14.04
N GLU A 79 35.35 -14.74 13.70
CA GLU A 79 36.17 -15.45 14.66
C GLU A 79 37.23 -14.52 15.27
N ILE A 80 37.34 -14.56 16.59
CA ILE A 80 38.33 -13.84 17.39
C ILE A 80 39.09 -14.85 18.23
N ASN A 81 40.42 -14.82 18.15
CA ASN A 81 41.29 -15.69 18.91
C ASN A 81 41.87 -14.93 20.11
N PHE A 82 41.23 -15.06 21.27
CA PHE A 82 41.68 -14.49 22.52
C PHE A 82 42.81 -15.38 23.08
N ALA A 83 44.02 -14.82 23.19
CA ALA A 83 45.23 -15.41 23.80
C ALA A 83 45.33 -16.95 23.83
N LYS A 84 46.06 -17.51 22.86
CA LYS A 84 46.57 -18.90 22.73
C LYS A 84 45.67 -20.12 23.00
N ASN A 85 44.41 -20.00 23.46
CA ASN A 85 43.52 -21.16 23.56
C ASN A 85 42.02 -20.85 23.82
N ARG A 86 41.51 -19.67 23.45
CA ARG A 86 40.07 -19.37 23.51
C ARG A 86 39.62 -18.61 22.26
N THR A 87 38.84 -19.28 21.43
CA THR A 87 38.15 -18.72 20.28
C THR A 87 36.77 -18.19 20.70
N GLN A 88 36.39 -17.04 20.17
CA GLN A 88 35.07 -16.46 20.35
C GLN A 88 34.51 -16.03 19.00
N TYR A 89 33.19 -16.02 18.89
CA TYR A 89 32.49 -15.64 17.68
C TYR A 89 31.65 -14.38 17.90
N ILE A 90 31.85 -13.38 17.05
CA ILE A 90 30.97 -12.22 16.97
C ILE A 90 29.92 -12.48 15.89
N TYR A 91 28.67 -12.51 16.33
CA TYR A 91 27.50 -12.48 15.45
C TYR A 91 26.97 -11.06 15.37
N TYR A 92 26.64 -10.61 14.17
CA TYR A 92 26.13 -9.27 13.92
C TYR A 92 25.03 -9.29 12.86
N ARG A 93 24.10 -8.33 12.97
CA ARG A 93 23.01 -8.16 12.01
C ARG A 93 22.98 -6.74 11.47
N ASN A 94 22.14 -6.56 10.46
CA ASN A 94 21.91 -5.24 9.91
C ASN A 94 21.37 -4.26 10.98
N SER A 95 21.78 -2.99 10.93
CA SER A 95 21.25 -1.99 11.84
C SER A 95 19.74 -1.82 11.64
N ASP A 96 19.02 -1.54 12.73
CA ASP A 96 17.57 -1.35 12.66
C ASP A 96 17.20 -0.17 11.72
N LEU A 97 18.07 0.84 11.63
CA LEU A 97 17.94 1.95 10.70
C LEU A 97 18.03 1.49 9.25
N LEU A 98 19.02 0.65 8.92
CA LEU A 98 19.19 0.14 7.55
C LEU A 98 18.00 -0.71 7.12
N ASN A 99 17.49 -1.55 8.03
CA ASN A 99 16.29 -2.35 7.78
C ASN A 99 15.08 -1.45 7.50
N LYS A 100 14.84 -0.42 8.33
CA LYS A 100 13.76 0.56 8.10
C LYS A 100 13.92 1.29 6.76
N LEU A 101 15.14 1.66 6.39
CA LEU A 101 15.41 2.36 5.14
C LEU A 101 15.13 1.47 3.91
N SER A 102 15.32 0.16 4.04
CA SER A 102 15.01 -0.81 2.97
C SER A 102 13.50 -0.95 2.71
N TYR A 103 12.66 -0.88 3.74
CA TYR A 103 11.19 -0.97 3.60
C TYR A 103 10.51 0.37 3.28
N TYR A 104 11.20 1.49 3.46
CA TYR A 104 10.63 2.82 3.23
C TYR A 104 10.13 3.03 1.78
N PRO A 105 10.88 2.67 0.71
CA PRO A 105 10.40 2.79 -0.66
C PRO A 105 9.12 1.98 -0.93
N LEU A 106 9.01 0.77 -0.37
CA LEU A 106 7.83 -0.08 -0.55
C LEU A 106 6.59 0.56 0.08
N THR A 107 6.74 1.15 1.27
CA THR A 107 5.67 1.88 1.96
C THR A 107 5.22 3.10 1.14
N LEU A 108 6.16 3.83 0.54
CA LEU A 108 5.86 4.98 -0.32
C LEU A 108 5.07 4.56 -1.57
N ILE A 109 5.46 3.46 -2.24
CA ILE A 109 4.75 2.93 -3.40
C ILE A 109 3.32 2.55 -3.01
N LEU A 110 3.12 1.88 -1.88
CA LEU A 110 1.79 1.51 -1.39
C LEU A 110 0.90 2.74 -1.20
N ILE A 111 1.42 3.78 -0.53
CA ILE A 111 0.68 5.04 -0.32
C ILE A 111 0.36 5.71 -1.66
N LEU A 112 1.31 5.76 -2.59
CA LEU A 112 1.11 6.32 -3.92
C LEU A 112 0.03 5.57 -4.70
N THR A 113 0.05 4.24 -4.70
CA THR A 113 -0.96 3.40 -5.36
C THR A 113 -2.34 3.64 -4.77
N LEU A 114 -2.46 3.74 -3.44
CA LEU A 114 -3.74 4.06 -2.79
C LEU A 114 -4.26 5.43 -3.23
N PHE A 115 -3.39 6.44 -3.29
CA PHE A 115 -3.76 7.78 -3.79
C PHE A 115 -4.23 7.74 -5.25
N LEU A 116 -3.50 7.06 -6.13
CA LEU A 116 -3.88 6.92 -7.53
C LEU A 116 -5.22 6.19 -7.70
N ALA A 117 -5.48 5.16 -6.87
CA ALA A 117 -6.75 4.45 -6.89
C ALA A 117 -7.92 5.36 -6.51
N VAL A 118 -7.76 6.20 -5.47
CA VAL A 118 -8.78 7.18 -5.07
C VAL A 118 -9.03 8.20 -6.19
N ILE A 119 -7.98 8.74 -6.80
CA ILE A 119 -8.10 9.67 -7.92
C ILE A 119 -8.83 9.02 -9.09
N TYR A 120 -8.46 7.77 -9.43
CA TYR A 120 -9.11 7.01 -10.49
C TYR A 120 -10.60 6.78 -10.22
N MET A 121 -10.96 6.41 -9.00
CA MET A 121 -12.37 6.26 -8.58
C MET A 121 -13.14 7.57 -8.70
N MET A 122 -12.58 8.69 -8.22
CA MET A 122 -13.20 10.01 -8.33
C MET A 122 -13.40 10.44 -9.78
N PHE A 123 -12.39 10.23 -10.63
CA PHE A 123 -12.46 10.56 -12.06
C PHE A 123 -13.55 9.74 -12.76
N THR A 124 -13.58 8.43 -12.50
CA THR A 124 -14.55 7.51 -13.09
C THR A 124 -15.96 7.85 -12.62
N SER A 125 -16.15 8.10 -11.32
CA SER A 125 -17.43 8.53 -10.76
C SER A 125 -17.91 9.84 -11.39
N SER A 126 -17.00 10.80 -11.60
CA SER A 126 -17.32 12.08 -12.22
C SER A 126 -17.74 11.89 -13.68
N LYS A 127 -17.07 11.02 -14.43
CA LYS A 127 -17.41 10.70 -15.82
C LYS A 127 -18.76 10.00 -15.96
N VAL A 128 -19.07 9.08 -15.05
CA VAL A 128 -20.40 8.43 -15.00
C VAL A 128 -21.48 9.45 -14.65
N ALA A 129 -21.23 10.34 -13.68
CA ALA A 129 -22.19 11.39 -13.32
C ALA A 129 -22.45 12.38 -14.47
N GLU A 130 -21.40 12.77 -15.20
CA GLU A 130 -21.50 13.61 -16.39
C GLU A 130 -22.36 12.95 -17.48
N GLN A 131 -22.12 11.66 -17.76
CA GLN A 131 -22.94 10.90 -18.69
C GLN A 131 -24.39 10.82 -18.21
N ASN A 132 -24.65 10.40 -16.97
CA ASN A 132 -26.01 10.30 -16.44
C ASN A 132 -26.77 11.63 -16.55
N LYS A 133 -26.09 12.76 -16.31
CA LYS A 133 -26.66 14.10 -16.49
C LYS A 133 -26.97 14.40 -17.96
N LEU A 134 -26.07 14.04 -18.87
CA LEU A 134 -26.29 14.20 -20.31
C LEU A 134 -27.47 13.35 -20.79
N TRP A 135 -27.54 12.08 -20.38
CA TRP A 135 -28.64 11.17 -20.72
C TRP A 135 -29.99 11.67 -20.18
N THR A 136 -30.02 12.21 -18.96
CA THR A 136 -31.21 12.85 -18.38
C THR A 136 -31.63 14.07 -19.20
N GLY A 137 -30.67 14.91 -19.59
CA GLY A 137 -30.92 16.08 -20.44
C GLY A 137 -31.47 15.70 -21.82
N MET A 138 -30.86 14.72 -22.48
CA MET A 138 -31.32 14.20 -23.77
C MET A 138 -32.72 13.59 -23.66
N ALA A 139 -33.01 12.80 -22.62
CA ALA A 139 -34.34 12.22 -22.40
C ALA A 139 -35.41 13.31 -22.26
N LYS A 140 -35.12 14.37 -21.51
CA LYS A 140 -36.04 15.50 -21.31
C LYS A 140 -36.28 16.29 -22.60
N GLU A 141 -35.22 16.55 -23.37
CA GLU A 141 -35.31 17.24 -24.66
C GLU A 141 -36.09 16.41 -25.69
N THR A 142 -35.80 15.10 -25.80
CA THR A 142 -36.55 14.20 -26.69
C THR A 142 -38.02 14.10 -26.27
N ALA A 143 -38.33 14.03 -24.97
CA ALA A 143 -39.70 14.04 -24.48
C ALA A 143 -40.44 15.33 -24.90
N HIS A 144 -39.76 16.47 -24.83
CA HIS A 144 -40.31 17.75 -25.30
C HIS A 144 -40.55 17.73 -26.82
N GLN A 145 -39.57 17.29 -27.61
CA GLN A 145 -39.67 17.21 -29.07
C GLN A 145 -40.77 16.26 -29.56
N ILE A 146 -41.04 15.15 -28.86
CA ILE A 146 -42.11 14.20 -29.19
C ILE A 146 -43.50 14.72 -28.75
N GLY A 147 -43.56 15.64 -27.78
CA GLY A 147 -44.84 16.20 -27.30
C GLY A 147 -45.61 16.98 -28.36
N THR A 148 -44.92 17.74 -29.21
CA THR A 148 -45.53 18.52 -30.31
C THR A 148 -46.22 17.63 -31.36
N PRO A 149 -45.58 16.61 -31.98
CA PRO A 149 -46.25 15.73 -32.93
C PRO A 149 -47.37 14.90 -32.28
N LEU A 150 -47.23 14.49 -31.01
CA LEU A 150 -48.33 13.84 -30.27
C LEU A 150 -49.56 14.73 -30.14
N SER A 151 -49.37 16.03 -29.88
CA SER A 151 -50.47 17.00 -29.82
C SER A 151 -51.14 17.16 -31.18
N SER A 152 -50.38 17.16 -32.28
CA SER A 152 -50.93 17.15 -33.64
C SER A 152 -51.74 15.89 -33.93
N LEU A 153 -51.31 14.71 -33.46
CA LEU A 153 -52.04 13.45 -33.62
C LEU A 153 -53.39 13.45 -32.88
N LEU A 154 -53.45 14.03 -31.68
CA LEU A 154 -54.71 14.25 -30.97
C LEU A 154 -55.66 15.18 -31.75
N GLY A 155 -55.11 16.20 -32.42
CA GLY A 155 -55.88 17.05 -33.34
C GLY A 155 -56.47 16.27 -34.53
N TRP A 156 -55.67 15.41 -35.16
CA TRP A 156 -56.15 14.55 -36.25
C TRP A 156 -57.23 13.56 -35.78
N ILE A 157 -57.10 12.98 -34.58
CA ILE A 157 -58.14 12.14 -33.97
C ILE A 157 -59.46 12.92 -33.81
N ALA A 158 -59.40 14.19 -33.38
CA ALA A 158 -60.59 15.02 -33.24
C ALA A 158 -61.29 15.26 -34.59
N ILE A 159 -60.54 15.49 -35.67
CA ILE A 159 -61.08 15.64 -37.03
C ILE A 159 -61.73 14.33 -37.50
N LEU A 160 -61.08 13.18 -37.32
CA LEU A 160 -61.62 11.87 -37.71
C LEU A 160 -62.96 11.56 -37.03
N LYS A 161 -63.12 11.96 -35.76
CA LYS A 161 -64.40 11.88 -35.03
C LYS A 161 -65.48 12.78 -35.65
N MET A 162 -65.11 13.96 -36.14
CA MET A 162 -66.05 14.89 -36.81
C MET A 162 -66.49 14.39 -38.19
N GLU A 163 -65.61 13.67 -38.91
CA GLU A 163 -65.91 13.11 -40.24
C GLU A 163 -66.70 11.79 -40.21
N ASN A 164 -67.15 11.31 -39.03
CA ASN A 164 -67.85 10.03 -38.86
C ASN A 164 -67.08 8.81 -39.40
N VAL A 165 -65.74 8.80 -39.28
CA VAL A 165 -64.94 7.60 -39.50
C VAL A 165 -65.32 6.54 -38.45
N ASP A 166 -65.28 5.25 -38.81
CA ASP A 166 -65.66 4.16 -37.91
C ASP A 166 -64.93 4.26 -36.56
N ASP A 167 -65.72 4.51 -35.52
CA ASP A 167 -65.29 4.75 -34.14
C ASP A 167 -64.38 3.64 -33.60
N LYS A 168 -64.55 2.41 -34.08
CA LYS A 168 -63.73 1.28 -33.64
C LYS A 168 -62.25 1.49 -33.94
N TYR A 169 -61.92 2.08 -35.10
CA TYR A 169 -60.53 2.36 -35.47
C TYR A 169 -59.98 3.59 -34.73
N VAL A 170 -60.82 4.62 -34.58
CA VAL A 170 -60.44 5.87 -33.93
C VAL A 170 -60.11 5.65 -32.45
N VAL A 171 -60.89 4.83 -31.74
CA VAL A 171 -60.66 4.49 -30.33
C VAL A 171 -59.34 3.75 -30.11
N GLU A 172 -58.97 2.81 -30.99
CA GLU A 172 -57.69 2.10 -30.86
C GLU A 172 -56.49 3.03 -31.15
N ILE A 173 -56.58 3.91 -32.16
CA ILE A 173 -55.53 4.91 -32.43
C ILE A 173 -55.38 5.88 -31.25
N GLU A 174 -56.49 6.36 -30.69
CA GLU A 174 -56.49 7.25 -29.52
C GLU A 174 -55.81 6.60 -28.32
N LYS A 175 -56.07 5.31 -28.10
CA LYS A 175 -55.45 4.53 -27.02
C LYS A 175 -53.93 4.40 -27.19
N ASP A 176 -53.44 4.19 -28.41
CA ASP A 176 -52.01 4.12 -28.69
C ASP A 176 -51.32 5.48 -28.55
N VAL A 177 -51.93 6.56 -29.05
CA VAL A 177 -51.43 7.93 -28.85
C VAL A 177 -51.40 8.28 -27.36
N HIS A 178 -52.40 7.87 -26.58
CA HIS A 178 -52.44 8.10 -25.14
C HIS A 178 -51.33 7.34 -24.39
N ARG A 179 -51.03 6.09 -24.81
CA ARG A 179 -49.88 5.34 -24.29
C ARG A 179 -48.57 6.04 -24.59
N LEU A 180 -48.35 6.50 -25.82
CA LEU A 180 -47.15 7.24 -26.22
C LEU A 180 -46.99 8.54 -25.42
N ASN A 181 -48.08 9.28 -25.23
CA ASN A 181 -48.09 10.49 -24.39
C ASN A 181 -47.74 10.19 -22.93
N THR A 182 -48.23 9.07 -22.37
CA THR A 182 -47.87 8.64 -21.02
C THR A 182 -46.38 8.34 -20.90
N ILE A 183 -45.80 7.67 -21.91
CA ILE A 183 -44.37 7.36 -21.96
C ILE A 183 -43.55 8.65 -22.07
N ALA A 184 -43.88 9.55 -23.00
CA ALA A 184 -43.19 10.84 -23.16
C ALA A 184 -43.24 11.68 -21.87
N ASN A 185 -44.39 11.73 -21.20
CA ASN A 185 -44.53 12.42 -19.91
C ASN A 185 -43.68 11.81 -18.80
N ARG A 186 -43.40 10.50 -18.81
CA ARG A 186 -42.47 9.87 -17.87
C ARG A 186 -41.04 10.33 -18.15
N PHE A 187 -40.61 10.32 -19.41
CA PHE A 187 -39.27 10.77 -19.80
C PHE A 187 -39.01 12.25 -19.51
N SER A 188 -40.02 13.12 -19.62
CA SER A 188 -39.90 14.55 -19.26
C SER A 188 -39.65 14.81 -17.77
N LYS A 189 -40.01 13.84 -16.91
CA LYS A 189 -39.94 13.93 -15.44
C LYS A 189 -38.70 13.23 -14.84
N ILE A 190 -37.87 12.59 -15.66
CA ILE A 190 -36.55 12.06 -15.27
C ILE A 190 -35.59 13.25 -15.12
#